data_AF-A0AAG5DQE9-F1
#
_entry.id   AF-A0AAG5DQE9-F1
#
_cell.length_a   1.000
_cell.length_b   1.000
_cell.length_c   1.000
_cell.angle_alpha   90.00
_cell.angle_beta   90.00
_cell.angle_gamma   90.00
#
_symmetry.space_group_name_H-M   'P 1'
#
loop_
_entity.id
_entity.type
_entity.pdbx_description
1 polymer ?
#
loop_
_entity_poly.entity_id
_entity_poly.type
_entity_poly.pdbx_seq_one_letter_code
_entity_poly.pdbx_strand_id
1 'polypeptide(L)'
;MSSGDLVRPGLTTAFSGQLVDIKFRLRKKVPKLTANDVRRARIPYYEAITSELYEEGYVNAAYLVLHLIEYEDKYVRPTSDPLVEARRLRHSRSLLDYLRESLASTEADKQAERFDGEVCQLLSIAGKLERDPEKQWLSRQFFLIALDRCIDCSQAKRIKWDTLVRYHYAKFLVEQRNYLEAMKMLELADTTLEGNVAAVEDGENLSIAISTLLFDVNRRLAEDCKMSPAWIPEQYIRDAHKAALKSMRGWCTYRGFGLLVTVDKWNSFSSLETIHYGRIVFRLWKISVLEGPVPRGVRDVLSCLPAGRA
;
A
#
# COMPACT_ATOMS: atom_id res chain seq x y z
N MET A 1 65.79 -11.07 -32.16
CA MET A 1 64.81 -10.94 -31.07
C MET A 1 65.61 -10.77 -29.79
N SER A 2 65.51 -9.60 -29.16
CA SER A 2 66.34 -9.21 -28.01
C SER A 2 65.92 -9.99 -26.76
N SER A 3 66.89 -10.54 -26.03
CA SER A 3 66.70 -11.33 -24.80
C SER A 3 66.17 -10.53 -23.59
N GLY A 4 65.58 -9.35 -23.82
CA GLY A 4 65.08 -8.44 -22.79
C GLY A 4 63.67 -8.73 -22.26
N ASP A 5 62.89 -9.58 -22.93
CA ASP A 5 61.45 -9.69 -22.67
C ASP A 5 61.04 -10.82 -21.68
N LEU A 6 62.01 -11.45 -21.01
CA LEU A 6 61.74 -12.58 -20.09
C LEU A 6 62.02 -12.29 -18.60
N VAL A 7 62.26 -11.04 -18.22
CA VAL A 7 62.37 -10.68 -16.80
C VAL A 7 60.97 -10.35 -16.28
N ARG A 8 60.28 -11.37 -15.74
CA ARG A 8 59.15 -11.13 -14.83
C ARG A 8 59.71 -10.38 -13.62
N PRO A 9 59.32 -9.11 -13.38
CA PRO A 9 59.83 -8.40 -12.22
C PRO A 9 59.29 -9.10 -10.97
N GLY A 10 60.20 -9.73 -10.22
CA GLY A 10 59.88 -10.25 -8.90
C GLY A 10 59.48 -9.10 -7.97
N LEU A 11 58.60 -9.39 -7.02
CA LEU A 11 58.02 -8.44 -6.06
C LEU A 11 59.06 -7.65 -5.21
N THR A 12 60.35 -7.98 -5.32
CA THR A 12 61.45 -7.52 -4.47
C THR A 12 62.57 -6.78 -5.20
N THR A 13 62.51 -6.56 -6.52
CA THR A 13 63.53 -5.72 -7.19
C THR A 13 63.26 -4.23 -6.93
N ALA A 14 64.24 -3.51 -6.39
CA ALA A 14 64.14 -2.11 -6.01
C ALA A 14 63.92 -1.19 -7.22
N PHE A 15 62.66 -0.97 -7.61
CA PHE A 15 62.23 0.06 -8.56
C PHE A 15 62.30 1.46 -7.91
N SER A 16 63.49 1.96 -7.59
CA SER A 16 63.66 3.26 -6.92
C SER A 16 63.18 4.46 -7.76
N GLY A 17 63.20 4.36 -9.09
CA GLY A 17 62.76 5.43 -10.00
C GLY A 17 61.28 5.40 -10.41
N GLN A 18 60.63 4.23 -10.42
CA GLN A 18 59.23 4.08 -10.87
C GLN A 18 58.24 3.94 -9.70
N LEU A 19 58.72 3.93 -8.45
CA LEU A 19 57.89 3.71 -7.27
C LEU A 19 56.78 4.76 -7.10
N VAL A 20 57.06 6.00 -7.51
CA VAL A 20 56.09 7.11 -7.45
C VAL A 20 54.97 6.89 -8.46
N ASP A 21 55.29 6.51 -9.70
CA ASP A 21 54.32 6.22 -10.75
C ASP A 21 53.52 4.94 -10.46
N ILE A 22 54.16 3.93 -9.89
CA ILE A 22 53.50 2.70 -9.44
C ILE A 22 52.55 3.03 -8.28
N LYS A 23 52.98 3.80 -7.27
CA LYS A 23 52.11 4.27 -6.17
C LYS A 23 50.96 5.14 -6.70
N PHE A 24 51.20 6.02 -7.67
CA PHE A 24 50.17 6.86 -8.27
C PHE A 24 49.15 6.02 -9.05
N ARG A 25 49.59 5.07 -9.87
CA ARG A 25 48.72 4.09 -10.56
C ARG A 25 47.93 3.23 -9.60
N LEU A 26 48.54 2.79 -8.48
CA LEU A 26 47.84 2.04 -7.43
C LEU A 26 46.80 2.91 -6.73
N ARG A 27 47.13 4.15 -6.33
CA ARG A 27 46.15 5.09 -5.74
C ARG A 27 45.01 5.43 -6.70
N LYS A 28 45.27 5.49 -8.01
CA LYS A 28 44.24 5.69 -9.03
C LYS A 28 43.33 4.46 -9.21
N LYS A 29 43.80 3.26 -8.86
CA LYS A 29 43.05 2.00 -8.88
C LYS A 29 42.32 1.70 -7.57
N VAL A 30 42.68 2.36 -6.46
CA VAL A 30 41.91 2.26 -5.21
C VAL A 30 40.59 3.02 -5.39
N PRO A 31 39.44 2.42 -5.04
CA PRO A 31 38.16 3.13 -5.06
C PRO A 31 38.26 4.39 -4.21
N LYS A 32 37.90 5.54 -4.78
CA LYS A 32 37.75 6.78 -4.00
C LYS A 32 36.51 6.62 -3.13
N LEU A 33 36.70 6.18 -1.89
CA LEU A 33 35.63 6.13 -0.90
C LEU A 33 35.22 7.55 -0.55
N THR A 34 33.91 7.82 -0.60
CA THR A 34 33.36 9.08 -0.11
C THR A 34 33.34 9.10 1.42
N ALA A 35 33.19 10.28 2.03
CA ALA A 35 33.05 10.39 3.48
C ALA A 35 31.86 9.56 3.99
N ASN A 36 30.76 9.50 3.21
CA ASN A 36 29.59 8.69 3.50
C ASN A 36 29.90 7.19 3.46
N ASP A 37 30.67 6.72 2.47
CA ASP A 37 31.08 5.31 2.40
C ASP A 37 31.94 4.91 3.60
N VAL A 38 32.86 5.79 4.02
CA VAL A 38 33.69 5.57 5.20
C VAL A 38 32.84 5.54 6.47
N ARG A 39 31.83 6.41 6.58
CA ARG A 39 30.89 6.44 7.71
C ARG A 39 30.08 5.15 7.78
N ARG A 40 29.44 4.76 6.68
CA ARG A 40 28.65 3.52 6.56
C ARG A 40 29.43 2.25 6.89
N ALA A 41 30.77 2.28 6.74
CA ALA A 41 31.65 1.18 7.14
C ALA A 41 32.06 1.19 8.63
N ARG A 42 31.98 2.35 9.30
CA ARG A 42 32.45 2.54 10.69
C ARG A 42 31.35 2.45 11.75
N ILE A 43 30.14 2.93 11.43
CA ILE A 43 29.03 2.99 12.38
C ILE A 43 27.86 2.10 11.90
N PRO A 44 26.91 1.75 12.78
CA PRO A 44 25.70 1.04 12.39
C PRO A 44 24.98 1.73 11.23
N TYR A 45 24.45 0.93 10.31
CA TYR A 45 23.95 1.44 9.03
C TYR A 45 22.80 2.44 9.17
N TYR A 46 21.89 2.20 10.11
CA TYR A 46 20.78 3.12 10.39
C TYR A 46 21.27 4.47 10.96
N GLU A 47 22.34 4.47 11.78
CA GLU A 47 22.95 5.70 12.30
C GLU A 47 23.65 6.49 11.20
N ALA A 48 24.28 5.79 10.25
CA ALA A 48 24.88 6.43 9.09
C ALA A 48 23.83 7.13 8.22
N ILE A 49 22.73 6.44 7.89
CA ILE A 49 21.66 7.01 7.06
C ILE A 49 20.96 8.17 7.76
N THR A 50 20.68 8.05 9.05
CA THR A 50 20.02 9.13 9.81
C THR A 50 20.91 10.36 9.93
N SER A 51 22.22 10.17 10.12
CA SER A 51 23.20 11.26 10.10
C SER A 51 23.28 11.93 8.72
N GLU A 52 23.26 11.14 7.64
CA GLU A 52 23.26 11.68 6.27
C GLU A 52 22.00 12.51 5.98
N LEU A 53 20.81 12.03 6.35
CA LEU A 53 19.56 12.78 6.21
C LEU A 53 19.61 14.10 6.99
N TYR A 54 20.15 14.06 8.21
CA TYR A 54 20.30 15.24 9.05
C TYR A 54 21.27 16.26 8.42
N GLU A 55 22.42 15.80 7.91
CA GLU A 55 23.41 16.64 7.21
C GLU A 55 22.86 17.24 5.90
N GLU A 56 22.00 16.50 5.19
CA GLU A 56 21.31 16.95 3.97
C GLU A 56 20.17 17.96 4.25
N GLY A 57 19.83 18.19 5.53
CA GLY A 57 18.77 19.12 5.95
C GLY A 57 17.39 18.49 6.08
N TYR A 58 17.27 17.17 5.95
CA TYR A 58 16.04 16.39 6.13
C TYR A 58 15.90 15.91 7.58
N VAL A 59 15.72 16.88 8.48
CA VAL A 59 15.75 16.66 9.93
C VAL A 59 14.55 15.82 10.39
N ASN A 60 13.35 16.07 9.86
CA ASN A 60 12.16 15.31 10.28
C ASN A 60 12.23 13.86 9.81
N ALA A 61 12.73 13.62 8.59
CA ALA A 61 12.98 12.28 8.07
C ALA A 61 13.97 11.51 8.93
N ALA A 62 15.07 12.15 9.34
CA ALA A 62 16.06 11.53 10.23
C ALA A 62 15.45 11.10 11.57
N TYR A 63 14.69 11.99 12.23
CA TYR A 63 14.01 11.66 13.48
C TYR A 63 12.94 10.58 13.32
N LEU A 64 12.18 10.61 12.23
CA LEU A 64 11.17 9.59 11.97
C LEU A 64 11.80 8.20 11.86
N VAL A 65 12.92 8.06 11.14
CA VAL A 65 13.63 6.76 11.03
C VAL A 65 14.08 6.26 12.40
N LEU A 66 14.65 7.14 13.24
CA LEU A 66 15.07 6.78 14.59
C LEU A 66 13.87 6.34 15.44
N HIS A 67 12.77 7.09 15.42
CA HIS A 67 11.56 6.74 16.15
C HIS A 67 10.93 5.42 15.69
N LEU A 68 11.00 5.10 14.39
CA LEU A 68 10.53 3.81 13.88
C LEU A 68 11.36 2.64 14.41
N ILE A 69 12.68 2.82 14.55
CA ILE A 69 13.57 1.81 15.14
C ILE A 69 13.29 1.66 16.63
N GLU A 70 13.17 2.77 17.37
CA GLU A 70 12.81 2.76 18.79
C GLU A 70 11.46 2.09 19.03
N TYR A 71 10.49 2.34 18.15
CA TYR A 71 9.19 1.69 18.19
C TYR A 71 9.33 0.17 18.01
N GLU A 72 10.05 -0.29 16.98
CA GLU A 72 10.29 -1.72 16.76
C GLU A 72 10.98 -2.35 17.98
N ASP A 73 11.99 -1.71 18.55
CA ASP A 73 12.73 -2.25 19.69
C ASP A 73 11.88 -2.31 20.99
N LYS A 74 10.91 -1.42 21.16
CA LYS A 74 9.98 -1.43 22.30
C LYS A 74 8.96 -2.57 22.23
N TYR A 75 8.48 -2.89 21.03
CA TYR A 75 7.40 -3.88 20.84
C TYR A 75 7.89 -5.26 20.40
N VAL A 76 9.07 -5.34 19.77
CA VAL A 76 9.71 -6.58 19.32
C VAL A 76 10.86 -6.91 20.26
N ARG A 77 10.63 -7.86 21.17
CA ARG A 77 11.65 -8.28 22.14
C ARG A 77 12.90 -8.82 21.44
N PRO A 78 14.11 -8.46 21.91
CA PRO A 78 15.35 -9.05 21.42
C PRO A 78 15.26 -10.57 21.45
N THR A 79 15.60 -11.21 20.33
CA THR A 79 15.60 -12.67 20.23
C THR A 79 17.04 -13.14 19.99
N SER A 80 17.40 -14.30 20.54
CA SER A 80 18.72 -14.92 20.31
C SER A 80 18.85 -15.55 18.93
N ASP A 81 17.77 -15.59 18.15
CA ASP A 81 17.75 -16.12 16.79
C ASP A 81 18.27 -15.05 15.82
N PRO A 82 19.45 -15.26 15.19
CA PRO A 82 20.04 -14.30 14.27
C PRO A 82 19.19 -14.08 13.02
N LEU A 83 18.34 -15.04 12.61
CA LEU A 83 17.47 -14.89 11.45
C LEU A 83 16.34 -13.89 11.70
N VAL A 84 15.78 -13.89 12.91
CA VAL A 84 14.74 -12.94 13.32
C VAL A 84 15.34 -11.56 13.48
N GLU A 85 16.52 -11.46 14.08
CA GLU A 85 17.23 -10.19 14.22
C GLU A 85 17.58 -9.59 12.85
N ALA A 86 18.05 -10.39 11.88
CA ALA A 86 18.39 -9.91 10.55
C ALA A 86 17.21 -9.27 9.80
N ARG A 87 15.97 -9.62 10.14
CA ARG A 87 14.75 -9.05 9.54
C ARG A 87 14.31 -7.73 10.17
N ARG A 88 14.90 -7.32 11.32
CA ARG A 88 14.62 -6.02 11.94
C ARG A 88 14.97 -4.87 11.01
N LEU A 89 14.24 -3.76 11.16
CA LEU A 89 14.43 -2.54 10.38
C LEU A 89 15.87 -2.04 10.45
N ARG A 90 16.47 -2.05 11.65
CA ARG A 90 17.86 -1.61 11.88
C ARG A 90 18.92 -2.37 11.08
N HIS A 91 18.60 -3.58 10.62
CA HIS A 91 19.50 -4.47 9.88
C HIS A 91 19.16 -4.57 8.38
N SER A 92 17.96 -4.13 7.98
CA SER A 92 17.50 -4.20 6.60
C SER A 92 18.03 -3.02 5.77
N ARG A 93 19.20 -3.19 5.15
CA ARG A 93 19.86 -2.14 4.35
C ARG A 93 18.99 -1.65 3.20
N SER A 94 18.41 -2.56 2.42
CA SER A 94 17.58 -2.21 1.26
C SER A 94 16.33 -1.42 1.66
N LEU A 95 15.75 -1.73 2.82
CA LEU A 95 14.60 -1.00 3.33
C LEU A 95 15.00 0.37 3.85
N LEU A 96 16.12 0.47 4.56
CA LEU A 96 16.63 1.76 5.04
C LEU A 96 17.05 2.69 3.89
N ASP A 97 17.64 2.15 2.82
CA ASP A 97 17.95 2.93 1.61
C ASP A 97 16.67 3.45 0.94
N TYR A 98 15.66 2.59 0.80
CA TYR A 98 14.37 2.99 0.25
C TYR A 98 13.68 4.06 1.12
N LEU A 99 13.71 3.91 2.45
CA LEU A 99 13.16 4.89 3.38
C LEU A 99 13.94 6.20 3.33
N ARG A 100 15.27 6.17 3.24
CA ARG A 100 16.11 7.37 3.07
C ARG A 100 15.65 8.17 1.85
N GLU A 101 15.58 7.54 0.69
CA GLU A 101 15.20 8.20 -0.56
C GLU A 101 13.75 8.72 -0.52
N SER A 102 12.83 7.89 -0.06
CA SER A 102 11.40 8.22 -0.06
C SER A 102 11.08 9.31 0.95
N LEU A 103 11.67 9.26 2.16
CA LEU A 103 11.47 10.28 3.20
C LEU A 103 12.17 11.59 2.85
N ALA A 104 13.35 11.55 2.24
CA ALA A 104 14.01 12.75 1.71
C ALA A 104 13.12 13.43 0.66
N SER A 105 12.53 12.67 -0.27
CA SER A 105 11.57 13.23 -1.24
C SER A 105 10.33 13.79 -0.56
N THR A 106 9.81 13.12 0.46
CA THR A 106 8.62 13.54 1.22
C THR A 106 8.87 14.85 1.95
N GLU A 107 10.02 14.99 2.63
CA GLU A 107 10.39 16.21 3.33
C GLU A 107 10.76 17.33 2.36
N ALA A 108 11.35 17.03 1.21
CA ALA A 108 11.58 18.02 0.15
C ALA A 108 10.25 18.57 -0.40
N ASP A 109 9.23 17.72 -0.59
CA ASP A 109 7.89 18.16 -0.99
C ASP A 109 7.26 19.07 0.09
N LYS A 110 7.42 18.72 1.37
CA LYS A 110 6.99 19.54 2.51
C LYS A 110 7.70 20.90 2.55
N GLN A 111 9.02 20.93 2.39
CA GLN A 111 9.82 22.17 2.36
C GLN A 111 9.44 23.08 1.19
N ALA A 112 8.95 22.50 0.09
CA ALA A 112 8.41 23.22 -1.06
C ALA A 112 6.91 23.55 -0.94
N GLU A 113 6.30 23.35 0.23
CA GLU A 113 4.86 23.57 0.49
C GLU A 113 3.92 22.74 -0.42
N ARG A 114 4.42 21.63 -0.97
CA ARG A 114 3.65 20.68 -1.80
C ARG A 114 3.11 19.54 -0.94
N PHE A 115 2.20 19.86 -0.02
CA PHE A 115 1.62 18.91 0.94
C PHE A 115 0.87 17.74 0.29
N ASP A 116 0.29 17.94 -0.89
CA ASP A 116 -0.30 16.85 -1.68
C ASP A 116 0.74 15.84 -2.18
N GLY A 117 1.93 16.32 -2.53
CA GLY A 117 3.08 15.46 -2.83
C GLY A 117 3.51 14.65 -1.61
N GLU A 118 3.60 15.31 -0.44
CA GLU A 118 3.94 14.66 0.83
C GLU A 118 3.00 13.49 1.15
N VAL A 119 1.69 13.71 1.12
CA VAL A 119 0.69 12.67 1.40
C VAL A 119 0.74 11.54 0.37
N CYS A 120 0.93 11.87 -0.91
CA CYS A 120 1.05 10.88 -1.99
C CYS A 120 2.27 9.96 -1.78
N GLN A 121 3.41 10.52 -1.38
CA GLN A 121 4.62 9.76 -1.09
C GLN A 121 4.44 8.87 0.13
N LEU A 122 3.85 9.38 1.21
CA LEU A 122 3.55 8.59 2.43
C LEU A 122 2.60 7.42 2.13
N LEU A 123 1.57 7.66 1.33
CA LEU A 123 0.64 6.61 0.89
C LEU A 123 1.34 5.56 0.02
N SER A 124 2.26 5.98 -0.85
CA SER A 124 3.06 5.08 -1.69
C SER A 124 4.00 4.20 -0.86
N ILE A 125 4.63 4.78 0.18
CA ILE A 125 5.45 4.03 1.14
C ILE A 125 4.58 2.98 1.85
N ALA A 126 3.41 3.38 2.37
CA ALA A 126 2.49 2.49 3.06
C ALA A 126 2.07 1.29 2.19
N GLY A 127 1.67 1.55 0.94
CA GLY A 127 1.24 0.50 0.00
C GLY A 127 2.37 -0.44 -0.45
N LYS A 128 3.62 0.03 -0.52
CA LYS A 128 4.77 -0.85 -0.81
C LYS A 128 5.03 -1.82 0.36
N LEU A 129 4.91 -1.31 1.59
CA LEU A 129 5.15 -2.07 2.82
C LEU A 129 4.01 -3.04 3.17
N GLU A 130 2.79 -2.78 2.71
CA GLU A 130 1.62 -3.67 2.89
C GLU A 130 1.91 -5.11 2.40
N ARG A 131 2.72 -5.25 1.34
CA ARG A 131 3.06 -6.55 0.75
C ARG A 131 3.97 -7.42 1.61
N ASP A 132 4.67 -6.83 2.58
CA ASP A 132 5.56 -7.53 3.48
C ASP A 132 4.86 -7.81 4.82
N PRO A 133 4.49 -9.07 5.12
CA PRO A 133 3.74 -9.41 6.33
C PRO A 133 4.48 -9.03 7.62
N GLU A 134 5.81 -9.03 7.63
CA GLU A 134 6.61 -8.70 8.82
C GLU A 134 6.68 -7.18 9.07
N LYS A 135 6.45 -6.38 8.02
CA LYS A 135 6.52 -4.92 8.05
C LYS A 135 5.16 -4.24 7.93
N GLN A 136 4.07 -4.99 8.08
CA GLN A 136 2.72 -4.43 8.12
C GLN A 136 2.55 -3.39 9.24
N TRP A 137 3.20 -3.57 10.39
CA TRP A 137 3.17 -2.58 11.47
C TRP A 137 3.72 -1.22 11.02
N LEU A 138 4.73 -1.22 10.13
CA LEU A 138 5.34 -0.02 9.58
C LEU A 138 4.39 0.65 8.56
N SER A 139 3.76 -0.16 7.70
CA SER A 139 2.70 0.31 6.79
C SER A 139 1.59 1.04 7.56
N ARG A 140 1.13 0.46 8.68
CA ARG A 140 0.14 1.10 9.57
C ARG A 140 0.60 2.47 10.06
N GLN A 141 1.85 2.63 10.50
CA GLN A 141 2.35 3.93 10.96
C GLN A 141 2.32 4.96 9.84
N PHE A 142 2.72 4.59 8.62
CA PHE A 142 2.67 5.50 7.47
C PHE A 142 1.26 5.91 7.08
N PHE A 143 0.26 5.03 7.18
CA PHE A 143 -1.14 5.41 6.99
C PHE A 143 -1.60 6.44 8.04
N LEU A 144 -1.25 6.24 9.31
CA LEU A 144 -1.62 7.17 10.38
C LEU A 144 -0.95 8.53 10.21
N ILE A 145 0.33 8.56 9.83
CA ILE A 145 1.06 9.79 9.53
C ILE A 145 0.42 10.49 8.32
N ALA A 146 0.10 9.75 7.24
CA ALA A 146 -0.54 10.31 6.06
C ALA A 146 -1.90 10.96 6.39
N LEU A 147 -2.72 10.35 7.25
CA LEU A 147 -3.99 10.91 7.71
C LEU A 147 -3.79 12.21 8.48
N ASP A 148 -2.79 12.26 9.35
CA ASP A 148 -2.48 13.45 10.13
C ASP A 148 -2.00 14.59 9.22
N ARG A 149 -1.16 14.28 8.21
CA ARG A 149 -0.67 15.25 7.22
C ARG A 149 -1.74 15.75 6.24
N CYS A 150 -2.85 15.03 6.07
CA CYS A 150 -3.96 15.52 5.24
C CYS A 150 -4.54 16.85 5.75
N ILE A 151 -4.34 17.19 7.03
CA ILE A 151 -4.82 18.44 7.63
C ILE A 151 -4.18 19.67 6.97
N ASP A 152 -2.92 19.55 6.56
CA ASP A 152 -2.12 20.64 5.98
C ASP A 152 -2.46 20.90 4.50
N CYS A 153 -3.21 20.00 3.86
CA CYS A 153 -3.67 20.18 2.48
C CYS A 153 -4.78 21.24 2.37
N SER A 154 -4.85 21.92 1.21
CA SER A 154 -5.97 22.82 0.91
C SER A 154 -7.30 22.09 0.94
N GLN A 155 -8.41 22.77 1.28
CA GLN A 155 -9.68 22.10 1.59
C GLN A 155 -10.18 21.12 0.51
N ALA A 156 -10.13 21.51 -0.76
CA ALA A 156 -10.52 20.63 -1.87
C ALA A 156 -9.59 19.41 -2.00
N LYS A 157 -8.27 19.60 -1.89
CA LYS A 157 -7.28 18.51 -1.95
C LYS A 157 -7.34 17.62 -0.72
N ARG A 158 -7.61 18.20 0.46
CA ARG A 158 -7.76 17.50 1.73
C ARG A 158 -8.90 16.49 1.67
N ILE A 159 -10.05 16.86 1.12
CA ILE A 159 -11.17 15.93 0.91
C ILE A 159 -10.73 14.74 0.06
N LYS A 160 -10.06 15.00 -1.07
CA LYS A 160 -9.53 13.94 -1.96
C LYS A 160 -8.56 13.02 -1.21
N TRP A 161 -7.53 13.58 -0.59
CA TRP A 161 -6.47 12.80 0.06
C TRP A 161 -6.93 12.10 1.34
N ASP A 162 -7.71 12.76 2.20
CA ASP A 162 -8.26 12.13 3.42
C ASP A 162 -9.13 10.93 3.06
N THR A 163 -10.01 11.06 2.05
CA THR A 163 -10.86 9.97 1.58
C THR A 163 -10.03 8.82 0.99
N LEU A 164 -9.03 9.11 0.16
CA LEU A 164 -8.15 8.10 -0.43
C LEU A 164 -7.33 7.35 0.62
N VAL A 165 -6.69 8.08 1.54
CA VAL A 165 -5.87 7.48 2.60
C VAL A 165 -6.74 6.61 3.50
N ARG A 166 -7.94 7.08 3.90
CA ARG A 166 -8.89 6.26 4.68
C ARG A 166 -9.34 5.01 3.95
N TYR A 167 -9.64 5.11 2.66
CA TYR A 167 -10.02 3.96 1.83
C TYR A 167 -8.91 2.91 1.77
N HIS A 168 -7.68 3.31 1.47
CA HIS A 168 -6.53 2.40 1.42
C HIS A 168 -6.19 1.82 2.81
N TYR A 169 -6.27 2.63 3.86
CA TYR A 169 -6.04 2.14 5.22
C TYR A 169 -7.14 1.16 5.67
N ALA A 170 -8.40 1.41 5.30
CA ALA A 170 -9.48 0.47 5.56
C ALA A 170 -9.26 -0.87 4.83
N LYS A 171 -8.80 -0.83 3.57
CA LYS A 171 -8.45 -2.05 2.82
C LYS A 171 -7.35 -2.84 3.54
N PHE A 172 -6.29 -2.18 3.98
CA PHE A 172 -5.24 -2.78 4.79
C PHE A 172 -5.80 -3.42 6.09
N LEU A 173 -6.70 -2.73 6.80
CA LEU A 173 -7.34 -3.26 8.01
C LEU A 173 -8.23 -4.48 7.75
N VAL A 174 -8.89 -4.55 6.59
CA VAL A 174 -9.69 -5.72 6.17
C VAL A 174 -8.80 -6.95 5.99
N GLU A 175 -7.61 -6.79 5.41
CA GLU A 175 -6.62 -7.87 5.27
C GLU A 175 -6.14 -8.37 6.65
N GLN A 176 -6.03 -7.47 7.62
CA GLN A 176 -5.74 -7.79 9.02
C GLN A 176 -6.93 -8.34 9.82
N ARG A 177 -8.10 -8.50 9.19
CA ARG A 177 -9.37 -8.92 9.83
C ARG A 177 -9.84 -7.98 10.94
N ASN A 178 -9.41 -6.72 10.92
CA ASN A 178 -9.89 -5.70 11.85
C ASN A 178 -11.07 -4.95 11.22
N TYR A 179 -12.19 -5.66 11.10
CA TYR A 179 -13.37 -5.19 10.37
C TYR A 179 -14.03 -3.96 11.02
N LEU A 180 -13.98 -3.86 12.36
CA LEU A 180 -14.62 -2.75 13.08
C LEU A 180 -13.87 -1.43 12.89
N GLU A 181 -12.54 -1.43 12.92
CA GLU A 181 -11.74 -0.24 12.61
C GLU A 181 -11.88 0.12 11.13
N ALA A 182 -11.86 -0.88 10.23
CA ALA A 182 -12.06 -0.66 8.80
C ALA A 182 -13.40 0.01 8.48
N MET A 183 -14.50 -0.46 9.12
CA MET A 183 -15.83 0.11 8.97
C MET A 183 -15.85 1.60 9.33
N LYS A 184 -15.29 1.96 10.49
CA LYS A 184 -15.21 3.35 10.95
C LYS A 184 -14.45 4.23 9.97
N MET A 185 -13.33 3.75 9.43
CA MET A 185 -12.54 4.52 8.46
C MET A 185 -13.31 4.74 7.16
N LEU A 186 -14.09 3.76 6.71
CA LEU A 186 -14.91 3.87 5.51
C LEU A 186 -16.14 4.76 5.69
N GLU A 187 -16.81 4.71 6.85
CA GLU A 187 -17.92 5.63 7.17
C GLU A 187 -17.45 7.09 7.20
N LEU A 188 -16.29 7.34 7.81
CA LEU A 188 -15.67 8.66 7.79
C LEU A 188 -15.28 9.09 6.37
N ALA A 189 -14.74 8.19 5.56
CA ALA A 189 -14.44 8.49 4.16
C ALA A 189 -15.72 8.80 3.35
N ASP A 190 -16.78 8.03 3.57
CA ASP A 190 -18.04 8.18 2.85
C ASP A 190 -18.74 9.51 3.19
N THR A 191 -18.80 9.85 4.48
CA THR A 191 -19.37 11.14 4.93
C THR A 191 -18.59 12.35 4.41
N THR A 192 -17.26 12.28 4.37
CA THR A 192 -16.41 13.33 3.79
C THR A 192 -16.65 13.49 2.29
N LEU A 193 -16.92 12.39 1.59
CA LEU A 193 -17.10 12.36 0.14
C LEU A 193 -18.53 12.71 -0.32
N GLU A 194 -19.58 12.32 0.41
CA GLU A 194 -21.00 12.51 0.02
C GLU A 194 -21.37 13.97 -0.29
N GLY A 195 -20.72 14.94 0.36
CA GLY A 195 -20.92 16.38 0.09
C GLY A 195 -20.05 16.96 -1.02
N ASN A 196 -19.08 16.20 -1.53
CA ASN A 196 -17.96 16.72 -2.33
C ASN A 196 -17.58 15.83 -3.52
N VAL A 197 -18.43 14.88 -3.91
CA VAL A 197 -18.15 13.88 -4.97
C VAL A 197 -17.65 14.54 -6.27
N ALA A 198 -18.27 15.65 -6.67
CA ALA A 198 -17.90 16.39 -7.89
C ALA A 198 -16.56 17.14 -7.78
N ALA A 199 -16.05 17.38 -6.57
CA ALA A 199 -14.79 18.08 -6.34
C ALA A 199 -13.58 17.15 -6.37
N VAL A 200 -13.80 15.83 -6.42
CA VAL A 200 -12.76 14.81 -6.45
C VAL A 200 -12.76 14.15 -7.83
N GLU A 201 -11.63 14.22 -8.52
CA GLU A 201 -11.40 13.41 -9.73
C GLU A 201 -11.59 11.92 -9.39
N ASP A 202 -12.38 11.21 -10.21
CA ASP A 202 -12.81 9.83 -9.95
C ASP A 202 -13.62 9.64 -8.64
N GLY A 203 -14.20 10.70 -8.08
CA GLY A 203 -14.98 10.66 -6.84
C GLY A 203 -16.16 9.69 -6.87
N GLU A 204 -16.83 9.54 -8.01
CA GLU A 204 -17.90 8.55 -8.19
C GLU A 204 -17.36 7.11 -8.10
N ASN A 205 -16.23 6.83 -8.75
CA ASN A 205 -15.57 5.53 -8.69
C ASN A 205 -15.10 5.22 -7.26
N LEU A 206 -14.56 6.22 -6.55
CA LEU A 206 -14.15 6.08 -5.16
C LEU A 206 -15.35 5.86 -4.24
N SER A 207 -16.47 6.55 -4.44
CA SER A 207 -17.70 6.34 -3.67
C SER A 207 -18.27 4.94 -3.87
N ILE A 208 -18.26 4.43 -5.10
CA ILE A 208 -18.65 3.05 -5.42
C ILE A 208 -17.70 2.06 -4.73
N ALA A 209 -16.38 2.31 -4.77
CA ALA A 209 -15.38 1.44 -4.14
C ALA A 209 -15.53 1.40 -2.61
N ILE A 210 -15.75 2.55 -1.97
CA ILE A 210 -16.02 2.66 -0.52
C ILE A 210 -17.30 1.91 -0.16
N SER A 211 -18.39 2.15 -0.90
CA SER A 211 -19.68 1.48 -0.65
C SER A 211 -19.58 -0.04 -0.82
N THR A 212 -18.80 -0.50 -1.80
CA THR A 212 -18.57 -1.93 -2.04
C THR A 212 -17.79 -2.54 -0.88
N LEU A 213 -16.73 -1.87 -0.41
CA LEU A 213 -15.95 -2.37 0.71
C LEU A 213 -16.74 -2.33 2.04
N LEU A 214 -17.58 -1.31 2.24
CA LEU A 214 -18.51 -1.24 3.37
C LEU A 214 -19.50 -2.40 3.40
N PHE A 215 -20.02 -2.80 2.25
CA PHE A 215 -20.88 -3.98 2.14
C PHE A 215 -20.14 -5.24 2.62
N ASP A 216 -18.92 -5.46 2.12
CA ASP A 216 -18.12 -6.63 2.50
C ASP A 216 -17.77 -6.63 3.99
N VAL A 217 -17.35 -5.50 4.54
CA VAL A 217 -17.00 -5.34 5.95
C VAL A 217 -18.22 -5.59 6.85
N ASN A 218 -19.36 -4.99 6.55
CA ASN A 218 -20.58 -5.18 7.34
C ASN A 218 -21.08 -6.63 7.28
N ARG A 219 -20.96 -7.29 6.11
CA ARG A 219 -21.28 -8.72 5.99
C ARG A 219 -20.38 -9.57 6.90
N ARG A 220 -19.07 -9.28 6.93
CA ARG A 220 -18.12 -10.00 7.81
C ARG A 220 -18.42 -9.76 9.29
N LEU A 221 -18.71 -8.51 9.69
CA LEU A 221 -19.10 -8.19 11.06
C LEU A 221 -20.39 -8.89 11.49
N ALA A 222 -21.38 -8.99 10.61
CA ALA A 222 -22.59 -9.76 10.88
C ALA A 222 -22.29 -11.27 11.05
N GLU A 223 -21.35 -11.81 10.28
CA GLU A 223 -20.89 -13.20 10.41
C GLU A 223 -20.18 -13.44 11.75
N ASP A 224 -19.32 -12.51 12.18
CA ASP A 224 -18.56 -12.61 13.44
C ASP A 224 -19.47 -12.43 14.67
N CYS A 225 -20.52 -11.61 14.55
CA CYS A 225 -21.47 -11.32 15.64
C CYS A 225 -22.66 -12.29 15.73
N LYS A 226 -22.61 -13.46 15.09
CA LYS A 226 -23.72 -14.45 15.12
C LYS A 226 -24.13 -14.91 16.52
N MET A 227 -23.18 -14.94 17.45
CA MET A 227 -23.42 -15.36 18.84
C MET A 227 -23.88 -14.21 19.75
N SER A 228 -23.88 -12.99 19.22
CA SER A 228 -24.36 -11.79 19.91
C SER A 228 -25.89 -11.72 19.87
N PRO A 229 -26.53 -10.86 20.69
CA PRO A 229 -27.97 -10.63 20.61
C PRO A 229 -28.41 -10.29 19.18
N ALA A 230 -29.53 -10.86 18.71
CA ALA A 230 -29.97 -10.83 17.32
C ALA A 230 -29.98 -9.43 16.66
N TRP A 231 -30.24 -8.38 17.45
CA TRP A 231 -30.25 -7.00 16.96
C TRP A 231 -28.90 -6.52 16.42
N ILE A 232 -27.77 -7.05 16.92
CA ILE A 232 -26.41 -6.65 16.49
C ILE A 232 -26.11 -7.11 15.04
N PRO A 233 -26.15 -8.42 14.72
CA PRO A 233 -25.94 -8.87 13.35
C PRO A 233 -27.04 -8.38 12.41
N GLU A 234 -28.29 -8.20 12.87
CA GLU A 234 -29.35 -7.59 12.06
C GLU A 234 -29.02 -6.17 11.62
N GLN A 235 -28.46 -5.36 12.53
CA GLN A 235 -28.04 -3.99 12.20
C GLN A 235 -26.96 -3.98 11.11
N TYR A 236 -25.92 -4.80 11.25
CA TYR A 236 -24.88 -4.91 10.23
C TYR A 236 -25.41 -5.41 8.88
N ILE A 237 -26.41 -6.30 8.86
CA ILE A 237 -27.06 -6.73 7.62
C ILE A 237 -27.83 -5.57 6.97
N ARG A 238 -28.53 -4.74 7.74
CA ARG A 238 -29.22 -3.54 7.23
C ARG A 238 -28.23 -2.54 6.65
N ASP A 239 -27.11 -2.31 7.34
CA ASP A 239 -26.07 -1.39 6.91
C ASP A 239 -25.34 -1.90 5.64
N ALA A 240 -25.10 -3.21 5.55
CA ALA A 240 -24.62 -3.84 4.32
C ALA A 240 -25.61 -3.62 3.16
N HIS A 241 -26.91 -3.81 3.39
CA HIS A 241 -27.92 -3.59 2.35
C HIS A 241 -27.95 -2.13 1.88
N LYS A 242 -27.87 -1.17 2.81
CA LYS A 242 -27.79 0.26 2.49
C LYS A 242 -26.58 0.57 1.61
N ALA A 243 -25.41 0.02 1.95
CA ALA A 243 -24.18 0.18 1.16
C ALA A 243 -24.30 -0.45 -0.25
N ALA A 244 -24.92 -1.62 -0.36
CA ALA A 244 -25.17 -2.29 -1.64
C ALA A 244 -26.10 -1.49 -2.56
N LEU A 245 -27.15 -0.87 -2.02
CA LEU A 245 -28.03 0.01 -2.80
C LEU A 245 -27.28 1.22 -3.34
N LYS A 246 -26.34 1.78 -2.56
CA LYS A 246 -25.53 2.92 -2.96
C LYS A 246 -24.55 2.56 -4.08
N SER A 247 -23.89 1.40 -4.00
CA SER A 247 -23.01 0.93 -5.07
C SER A 247 -23.78 0.63 -6.37
N MET A 248 -24.98 0.04 -6.29
CA MET A 248 -25.81 -0.22 -7.47
C MET A 248 -26.29 1.05 -8.17
N ARG A 249 -26.66 2.10 -7.41
CA ARG A 249 -27.03 3.39 -7.99
C ARG A 249 -25.90 4.00 -8.81
N GLY A 250 -24.66 3.92 -8.31
CA GLY A 250 -23.46 4.38 -9.04
C GLY A 250 -23.17 3.59 -10.32
N TRP A 251 -23.49 2.29 -10.35
CA TRP A 251 -23.33 1.46 -11.55
C TRP A 251 -24.41 1.74 -12.62
N CYS A 252 -25.64 2.02 -12.21
CA CYS A 252 -26.73 2.37 -13.13
C CYS A 252 -26.52 3.74 -13.80
N THR A 253 -25.96 4.72 -13.09
CA THR A 253 -25.59 6.02 -13.68
C THR A 253 -24.44 5.91 -14.67
N TYR A 254 -23.45 5.04 -14.43
CA TYR A 254 -22.28 4.87 -15.31
C TYR A 254 -22.57 4.14 -16.63
N ARG A 255 -23.64 3.34 -16.71
CA ARG A 255 -24.01 2.55 -17.92
C ARG A 255 -25.20 3.08 -18.70
N GLY A 256 -25.81 4.21 -18.33
CA GLY A 256 -26.95 4.75 -19.06
C GLY A 256 -28.16 3.80 -19.14
N PHE A 257 -28.27 2.85 -18.20
CA PHE A 257 -29.44 1.99 -18.08
C PHE A 257 -30.23 2.45 -16.86
N GLY A 258 -31.22 3.30 -17.11
CA GLY A 258 -32.24 3.64 -16.14
C GLY A 258 -33.11 2.43 -15.84
N LEU A 259 -32.80 1.72 -14.75
CA LEU A 259 -33.80 0.91 -14.05
C LEU A 259 -34.18 1.62 -12.77
N LEU A 260 -35.33 2.30 -12.80
CA LEU A 260 -36.04 2.71 -11.60
C LEU A 260 -36.42 1.45 -10.82
N VAL A 261 -35.74 1.16 -9.71
CA VAL A 261 -36.27 0.27 -8.69
C VAL A 261 -36.91 1.17 -7.64
N THR A 262 -38.24 1.24 -7.66
CA THR A 262 -39.07 1.98 -6.71
C THR A 262 -38.95 1.38 -5.30
N VAL A 263 -38.78 2.25 -4.31
CA VAL A 263 -38.44 1.94 -2.90
C VAL A 263 -39.70 1.67 -2.04
N ASP A 264 -40.91 1.68 -2.61
CA ASP A 264 -42.15 1.82 -1.83
C ASP A 264 -42.78 0.54 -1.26
N LYS A 265 -42.04 -0.58 -1.14
CA LYS A 265 -42.56 -1.79 -0.48
C LYS A 265 -41.59 -2.37 0.54
N TRP A 266 -41.37 -1.65 1.64
CA TRP A 266 -40.55 -2.16 2.75
C TRP A 266 -41.18 -2.02 4.15
N ASN A 267 -42.38 -1.45 4.29
CA ASN A 267 -43.06 -1.37 5.59
C ASN A 267 -43.81 -2.64 6.00
N SER A 268 -43.64 -3.75 5.30
CA SER A 268 -44.26 -5.02 5.67
C SER A 268 -43.42 -6.12 5.06
N PHE A 269 -42.59 -6.80 5.85
CA PHE A 269 -42.32 -8.24 5.73
C PHE A 269 -41.33 -8.64 6.82
N SER A 270 -41.89 -9.26 7.85
CA SER A 270 -41.18 -9.95 8.92
C SER A 270 -40.57 -11.25 8.41
N SER A 271 -39.34 -11.52 8.84
CA SER A 271 -38.76 -12.84 9.12
C SER A 271 -38.78 -13.92 8.02
N LEU A 272 -37.57 -14.37 7.63
CA LEU A 272 -37.18 -15.59 6.90
C LEU A 272 -36.90 -15.54 5.38
N GLU A 273 -37.26 -14.51 4.62
CA GLU A 273 -36.96 -14.49 3.16
C GLU A 273 -35.63 -13.81 2.77
N THR A 274 -34.93 -13.17 3.71
CA THR A 274 -33.69 -12.40 3.46
C THR A 274 -32.52 -13.27 2.98
N ILE A 275 -32.55 -14.58 3.27
CA ILE A 275 -31.48 -15.53 2.88
C ILE A 275 -31.58 -15.93 1.40
N HIS A 276 -32.79 -15.93 0.81
CA HIS A 276 -32.98 -16.30 -0.58
C HIS A 276 -32.63 -15.17 -1.56
N TYR A 277 -32.87 -13.91 -1.18
CA TYR A 277 -32.51 -12.75 -2.01
C TYR A 277 -31.00 -12.48 -2.06
N GLY A 278 -30.27 -12.74 -0.97
CA GLY A 278 -28.80 -12.70 -0.98
C GLY A 278 -28.18 -13.64 -2.03
N ARG A 279 -28.78 -14.81 -2.26
CA ARG A 279 -28.37 -15.78 -3.29
C ARG A 279 -28.67 -15.31 -4.73
N ILE A 280 -29.75 -14.55 -4.94
CA ILE A 280 -30.13 -14.03 -6.26
C ILE A 280 -29.20 -12.87 -6.66
N VAL A 281 -28.89 -11.98 -5.71
CA VAL A 281 -27.92 -10.89 -5.92
C VAL A 281 -26.51 -11.45 -6.16
N PHE A 282 -26.12 -12.52 -5.44
CA PHE A 282 -24.85 -13.22 -5.70
C PHE A 282 -24.77 -13.90 -7.07
N ARG A 283 -25.88 -14.48 -7.56
CA ARG A 283 -25.94 -15.09 -8.89
C ARG A 283 -25.82 -14.05 -10.01
N LEU A 284 -26.47 -12.90 -9.86
CA LEU A 284 -26.37 -11.80 -10.84
C LEU A 284 -24.96 -11.18 -10.84
N TRP A 285 -24.33 -11.04 -9.66
CA TRP A 285 -22.95 -10.55 -9.55
C TRP A 285 -21.92 -11.52 -10.17
N LYS A 286 -22.05 -12.84 -9.93
CA LYS A 286 -21.12 -13.84 -10.48
C LYS A 286 -21.21 -14.00 -12.02
N ILE A 287 -22.39 -13.76 -12.61
CA ILE A 287 -22.60 -13.77 -14.06
C ILE A 287 -21.94 -12.55 -14.72
N SER A 288 -21.93 -11.38 -14.06
CA SER A 288 -21.34 -10.16 -14.63
C SER A 288 -19.81 -10.06 -14.53
N VAL A 289 -19.16 -10.80 -13.63
CA VAL A 289 -17.69 -10.77 -13.45
C VAL A 289 -16.95 -11.72 -14.39
N LEU A 290 -17.63 -12.74 -14.96
CA LEU A 290 -17.00 -13.75 -15.82
C LEU A 290 -17.12 -13.49 -17.33
N GLU A 291 -17.85 -12.46 -17.76
CA GLU A 291 -17.95 -12.11 -19.18
C GLU A 291 -17.41 -10.69 -19.42
N GLY A 292 -16.09 -10.62 -19.58
CA GLY A 292 -15.39 -9.53 -20.30
C GLY A 292 -14.99 -10.00 -21.71
N PRO A 293 -14.97 -9.11 -22.73
CA PRO A 293 -15.04 -9.47 -24.16
C PRO A 293 -13.66 -9.82 -24.75
N VAL A 294 -13.55 -10.63 -25.83
CA VAL A 294 -13.31 -10.25 -27.27
C VAL A 294 -12.61 -11.47 -27.96
N PRO A 295 -12.59 -11.71 -29.31
CA PRO A 295 -13.34 -11.18 -30.46
C PRO A 295 -14.08 -12.25 -31.31
N ARG A 296 -14.88 -11.75 -32.26
CA ARG A 296 -15.54 -12.49 -33.35
C ARG A 296 -14.56 -12.93 -34.44
N GLY A 297 -14.73 -14.18 -34.89
CA GLY A 297 -14.95 -14.49 -36.30
C GLY A 297 -13.90 -15.36 -36.99
N VAL A 298 -14.24 -16.62 -37.28
CA VAL A 298 -14.13 -17.24 -38.61
C VAL A 298 -15.26 -18.26 -38.77
N ARG A 299 -15.91 -18.23 -39.94
CA ARG A 299 -17.02 -19.07 -40.41
C ARG A 299 -16.59 -20.52 -40.71
N ASP A 300 -17.58 -21.41 -40.61
CA ASP A 300 -17.83 -22.63 -41.38
C ASP A 300 -16.69 -23.65 -41.57
N VAL A 301 -16.85 -24.85 -40.97
CA VAL A 301 -16.90 -26.13 -41.71
C VAL A 301 -17.76 -27.14 -40.92
N LEU A 302 -18.60 -27.82 -41.68
CA LEU A 302 -19.58 -28.85 -41.36
C LEU A 302 -19.06 -30.11 -40.64
N SER A 303 -20.04 -30.77 -40.00
CA SER A 303 -20.33 -32.22 -40.01
C SER A 303 -19.72 -33.17 -38.97
N CYS A 304 -20.64 -34.02 -38.47
CA CYS A 304 -20.48 -35.38 -37.96
C CYS A 304 -20.52 -35.59 -36.43
N LEU A 305 -21.75 -35.65 -35.92
CA LEU A 305 -22.21 -36.70 -34.97
C LEU A 305 -21.98 -38.11 -35.58
N PRO A 306 -21.98 -39.24 -34.82
CA PRO A 306 -22.84 -39.45 -33.65
C PRO A 306 -22.31 -40.31 -32.47
N ALA A 307 -23.09 -40.21 -31.37
CA ALA A 307 -23.56 -41.25 -30.45
C ALA A 307 -22.61 -42.25 -29.74
N GLY A 308 -22.79 -42.33 -28.42
CA GLY A 308 -22.41 -43.49 -27.61
C GLY A 308 -22.93 -43.37 -26.18
N ARG A 309 -24.12 -43.92 -25.92
CA ARG A 309 -24.64 -44.19 -24.57
C ARG A 309 -23.90 -45.39 -23.98
N ALA A 310 -23.68 -45.35 -22.67
CA ALA A 310 -23.75 -46.51 -21.78
C ALA A 310 -24.53 -46.06 -20.53
#